data_AF-A0AA36ILL2-F1
#
_entry.id   AF-A0AA36ILL2-F1
#
_cell.length_a   1.000
_cell.length_b   1.000
_cell.length_c   1.000
_cell.angle_alpha   90.00
_cell.angle_beta   90.00
_cell.angle_gamma   90.00
#
_symmetry.space_group_name_H-M   'P 1'
#
loop_
_entity.id
_entity.type
_entity.pdbx_description
1 polymer ?
#
loop_
_entity_poly.entity_id
_entity_poly.type
_entity_poly.pdbx_seq_one_letter_code
_entity_poly.pdbx_strand_id
1 'polypeptide(L)'
;ASLISVLVEFVIYATLATAGYLSFRGGTEQDFIRNYPADDWWMLVVRCLYSVPVVFGVPINLAPAAASMMALAGHWSPAFARQRSGSSAELPSGAWWSRVAVLALALGSCALVALCSEAFADVIGLFGACFGTLICLVWPLMIYIKVMKNLHSRALSTVIIAALIGAALLGMAAFVEQFFSFVS
;
A
#
# COMPACT_ATOMS: atom_id res chain seq x y z
N ALA A 1 5.46 -13.60 -18.45
CA ALA A 1 4.90 -12.24 -18.29
C ALA A 1 5.27 -11.64 -16.93
N SER A 2 4.82 -12.22 -15.81
CA SER A 2 5.06 -11.66 -14.45
C SER A 2 6.54 -11.39 -14.11
N LEU A 3 7.45 -12.36 -14.35
CA LEU A 3 8.88 -12.19 -14.03
C LEU A 3 9.55 -11.04 -14.82
N ILE A 4 9.12 -10.80 -16.06
CA ILE A 4 9.66 -9.74 -16.90
C ILE A 4 9.24 -8.38 -16.34
N SER A 5 7.98 -8.23 -15.91
CA SER A 5 7.49 -7.02 -15.24
C SER A 5 8.30 -6.71 -13.98
N VAL A 6 8.54 -7.72 -13.13
CA VAL A 6 9.35 -7.56 -11.91
C VAL A 6 10.79 -7.15 -12.24
N LEU A 7 11.39 -7.75 -13.27
CA LEU A 7 12.74 -7.41 -13.68
C LEU A 7 12.83 -5.98 -14.23
N VAL A 8 11.85 -5.55 -15.03
CA VAL A 8 11.78 -4.18 -15.55
C VAL A 8 11.61 -3.18 -14.40
N GLU A 9 10.71 -3.46 -13.46
CA GLU A 9 10.50 -2.64 -12.27
C GLU A 9 11.78 -2.51 -11.43
N PHE A 10 12.46 -3.63 -11.19
CA PHE A 10 13.74 -3.63 -10.47
C PHE A 10 14.80 -2.78 -11.17
N VAL A 11 14.96 -2.93 -12.49
CA VAL A 11 15.95 -2.14 -13.26
C VAL A 11 15.63 -0.65 -13.21
N ILE A 12 14.36 -0.27 -13.36
CA ILE A 12 13.94 1.14 -13.32
C ILE A 12 14.19 1.72 -11.92
N TYR A 13 13.74 1.05 -10.86
CA TYR A 13 13.92 1.56 -9.49
C TYR A 13 15.40 1.59 -9.08
N ALA A 14 16.19 0.57 -9.42
CA ALA A 14 17.62 0.56 -9.15
C ALA A 14 18.33 1.71 -9.87
N THR A 15 17.95 2.02 -11.12
CA THR A 15 18.52 3.13 -11.88
C THR A 15 18.16 4.47 -11.24
N LEU A 16 16.89 4.68 -10.88
CA LEU A 16 16.44 5.90 -10.20
C LEU A 16 17.13 6.09 -8.84
N ALA A 17 17.22 5.03 -8.04
CA ALA A 17 17.89 5.06 -6.74
C ALA A 17 19.38 5.37 -6.88
N THR A 18 20.07 4.74 -7.83
CA THR A 18 21.50 4.97 -8.05
C THR A 18 21.78 6.37 -8.57
N ALA A 19 21.01 6.85 -9.55
CA ALA A 19 21.16 8.21 -10.08
C ALA A 19 20.83 9.27 -9.03
N GLY A 20 19.74 9.10 -8.26
CA GLY A 20 19.36 9.98 -7.17
C GLY A 20 20.44 10.05 -6.09
N TYR A 21 20.93 8.90 -5.64
CA TYR A 21 22.00 8.83 -4.63
C TYR A 21 23.30 9.45 -5.14
N LEU A 22 23.71 9.21 -6.39
CA LEU A 22 24.94 9.81 -6.93
C LEU A 22 24.85 11.34 -7.08
N SER A 23 23.62 11.87 -7.24
CA SER A 23 23.38 13.31 -7.41
C SER A 23 23.51 14.09 -6.10
N PHE A 24 23.02 13.55 -4.99
CA PHE A 24 22.99 14.23 -3.68
C PHE A 24 23.92 13.62 -2.63
N ARG A 25 24.44 12.42 -2.89
CA ARG A 25 25.33 11.65 -2.02
C ARG A 25 24.75 11.54 -0.61
N GLY A 26 25.52 11.92 0.42
CA GLY A 26 25.13 11.83 1.82
C GLY A 26 24.06 12.84 2.27
N GLY A 27 23.64 13.77 1.42
CA GLY A 27 22.58 14.74 1.71
C GLY A 27 21.24 14.39 1.07
N THR A 28 21.01 13.12 0.72
CA THR A 28 19.77 12.70 0.05
C THR A 28 18.62 12.61 1.04
N GLU A 29 17.67 13.54 0.98
CA GLU A 29 16.40 13.45 1.70
C GLU A 29 15.54 12.27 1.20
N GLN A 30 14.76 11.67 2.11
CA GLN A 30 13.83 10.57 1.77
C GLN A 30 12.81 10.97 0.71
N ASP A 31 12.27 12.19 0.83
CA ASP A 31 11.53 12.82 -0.25
C ASP A 31 12.53 13.54 -1.16
N PHE A 32 12.87 12.90 -2.28
CA PHE A 32 13.87 13.42 -3.20
C PHE A 32 13.50 14.80 -3.77
N ILE A 33 12.22 15.17 -3.76
CA ILE A 33 11.72 16.45 -4.24
C ILE A 33 12.17 17.60 -3.32
N ARG A 34 12.45 17.32 -2.04
CA ARG A 34 12.99 18.28 -1.06
C ARG A 34 14.46 18.61 -1.28
N ASN A 35 15.21 17.77 -1.99
CA ASN A 35 16.61 18.03 -2.33
C ASN A 35 16.80 19.15 -3.37
N TYR A 36 15.72 19.61 -4.01
CA TYR A 36 15.76 20.67 -5.02
C TYR A 36 15.14 21.97 -4.51
N PRO A 37 15.71 23.14 -4.88
CA PRO A 37 15.19 24.44 -4.49
C PRO A 37 13.78 24.67 -5.05
N ALA A 38 12.95 25.43 -4.32
CA ALA A 38 11.54 25.65 -4.68
C ALA A 38 11.36 26.47 -5.97
N ASP A 39 12.34 27.29 -6.32
CA ASP A 39 12.31 28.18 -7.49
C ASP A 39 12.77 27.51 -8.80
N ASP A 40 13.07 26.20 -8.77
CA ASP A 40 13.46 25.46 -9.97
C ASP A 40 12.24 25.12 -10.84
N TRP A 41 12.16 25.77 -12.01
CA TRP A 41 11.09 25.57 -12.98
C TRP A 41 11.00 24.11 -13.49
N TRP A 42 12.12 23.41 -13.62
CA TRP A 42 12.11 22.01 -14.05
C TRP A 42 11.49 21.10 -13.00
N MET A 43 11.80 21.35 -11.72
CA MET A 43 11.19 20.62 -10.62
C MET A 43 9.69 20.93 -10.52
N LEU A 44 9.26 22.17 -10.80
CA LEU A 44 7.84 22.50 -10.88
C LEU A 44 7.12 21.67 -11.94
N VAL A 45 7.71 21.55 -13.15
CA VAL A 45 7.14 20.71 -14.23
C VAL A 45 7.02 19.25 -13.80
N VAL A 46 8.05 18.70 -13.14
CA VAL A 46 8.02 17.32 -12.61
C VAL A 46 6.91 17.14 -11.56
N ARG A 47 6.77 18.09 -10.62
CA ARG A 47 5.69 18.09 -9.62
C ARG A 47 4.31 18.13 -10.25
N CYS A 48 4.13 18.95 -11.29
CA CYS A 48 2.88 18.99 -12.06
C CYS A 48 2.62 17.68 -12.80
N LEU A 49 3.64 17.06 -13.40
CA LEU A 49 3.47 15.79 -14.09
C LEU A 49 3.16 14.65 -13.12
N TYR A 50 3.76 14.67 -11.93
CA TYR A 50 3.50 13.70 -10.85
C TYR A 50 2.12 13.87 -10.20
N SER A 51 1.58 15.10 -10.15
CA SER A 51 0.26 15.32 -9.56
C SER A 51 -0.89 14.73 -10.41
N VAL A 52 -0.72 14.63 -11.74
CA VAL A 52 -1.71 14.05 -12.65
C VAL A 52 -2.09 12.61 -12.25
N PRO A 53 -1.16 11.64 -12.18
CA PRO A 53 -1.50 10.28 -11.76
C PRO A 53 -1.98 10.21 -10.30
N VAL A 54 -1.57 11.11 -9.42
CA VAL A 54 -2.10 11.16 -8.05
C VAL A 54 -3.57 11.58 -8.04
N VAL A 55 -3.94 12.64 -8.76
CA VAL A 55 -5.31 13.16 -8.83
C VAL A 55 -6.27 12.12 -9.41
N PHE A 56 -5.84 11.36 -10.42
CA PHE A 56 -6.65 10.27 -10.98
C PHE A 56 -6.57 8.98 -10.15
N GLY A 57 -5.41 8.70 -9.55
CA GLY A 57 -5.16 7.50 -8.77
C GLY A 57 -5.96 7.46 -7.47
N VAL A 58 -6.18 8.61 -6.82
CA VAL A 58 -6.98 8.71 -5.59
C VAL A 58 -8.40 8.16 -5.82
N PRO A 59 -9.25 8.71 -6.71
CA PRO A 59 -10.61 8.21 -6.89
C PRO A 59 -10.67 6.77 -7.40
N ILE A 60 -9.71 6.36 -8.26
CA ILE A 60 -9.62 4.98 -8.77
C ILE A 60 -9.40 3.98 -7.62
N ASN A 61 -8.54 4.32 -6.65
CA ASN A 61 -8.27 3.46 -5.49
C ASN A 61 -9.32 3.62 -4.37
N LEU A 62 -9.94 4.80 -4.25
CA LEU A 62 -10.93 5.09 -3.21
C LEU A 62 -12.22 4.29 -3.43
N ALA A 63 -12.64 4.08 -4.68
CA ALA A 63 -13.85 3.32 -5.01
C ALA A 63 -13.84 1.87 -4.47
N PRO A 64 -12.82 1.03 -4.78
CA PRO A 64 -12.73 -0.31 -4.21
C PRO A 64 -12.41 -0.29 -2.70
N ALA A 65 -11.64 0.69 -2.21
CA ALA A 65 -11.38 0.83 -0.77
C ALA A 65 -12.68 1.09 0.02
N ALA A 66 -13.54 1.98 -0.48
CA ALA A 66 -14.84 2.27 0.08
C ALA A 66 -15.74 1.03 0.09
N ALA A 67 -15.77 0.28 -1.01
CA ALA A 67 -16.52 -0.98 -1.08
C ALA A 67 -16.04 -2.00 -0.03
N SER A 68 -14.72 -2.17 0.13
CA SER A 68 -14.12 -3.05 1.14
C SER A 68 -14.44 -2.62 2.56
N MET A 69 -14.36 -1.32 2.87
CA MET A 69 -14.70 -0.78 4.19
C MET A 69 -16.18 -0.97 4.53
N MET A 70 -17.08 -0.74 3.56
CA MET A 70 -18.51 -0.98 3.76
C MET A 70 -18.84 -2.46 3.94
N ALA A 71 -18.16 -3.34 3.19
CA ALA A 71 -18.30 -4.78 3.34
C ALA A 71 -17.83 -5.24 4.73
N LEU A 72 -16.72 -4.68 5.23
CA LEU A 72 -16.23 -4.94 6.57
C LEU A 72 -17.23 -4.43 7.62
N ALA A 73 -17.69 -3.18 7.51
CA ALA A 73 -18.67 -2.59 8.43
C ALA A 73 -20.00 -3.37 8.47
N GLY A 74 -20.43 -3.94 7.34
CA GLY A 74 -21.62 -4.79 7.26
C GLY A 74 -21.50 -6.15 7.93
N HIS A 75 -20.30 -6.67 8.16
CA HIS A 75 -20.12 -7.86 8.99
C HIS A 75 -20.28 -7.57 10.49
N TRP A 76 -20.03 -6.33 10.92
CA TRP A 76 -20.16 -5.91 12.32
C TRP A 76 -21.54 -5.34 12.66
N SER A 77 -22.31 -4.92 11.65
CA SER A 77 -23.68 -4.40 11.84
C SER A 77 -24.65 -4.91 10.76
N PRO A 78 -25.72 -5.64 11.12
CA PRO A 78 -26.73 -6.14 10.17
C PRO A 78 -27.49 -5.01 9.45
N ALA A 79 -27.43 -3.76 9.93
CA ALA A 79 -27.97 -2.59 9.24
C ALA A 79 -27.18 -2.25 7.95
N PHE A 80 -25.87 -2.48 7.94
CA PHE A 80 -25.01 -2.27 6.77
C PHE A 80 -25.04 -3.45 5.79
N ALA A 81 -25.26 -4.69 6.28
CA ALA A 81 -25.39 -5.88 5.43
C ALA A 81 -26.51 -5.74 4.39
N ARG A 82 -27.59 -5.03 4.73
CA ARG A 82 -28.74 -4.76 3.84
C ARG A 82 -28.37 -3.88 2.63
N GLN A 83 -27.27 -3.14 2.71
CA GLN A 83 -26.79 -2.24 1.65
C GLN A 83 -26.03 -3.01 0.53
N ARG A 84 -25.64 -4.27 0.77
CA ARG A 84 -24.92 -5.14 -0.18
C ARG A 84 -25.80 -5.68 -1.32
N SER A 85 -27.12 -5.67 -1.15
CA SER A 85 -28.07 -6.27 -2.10
C SER A 85 -28.63 -5.29 -3.16
N GLY A 86 -28.29 -4.00 -3.07
CA GLY A 86 -28.76 -2.99 -4.02
C GLY A 86 -27.85 -2.87 -5.24
N SER A 87 -28.24 -3.55 -6.32
CA SER A 87 -27.86 -3.17 -7.69
C SER A 87 -28.11 -1.67 -7.91
N SER A 88 -27.33 -1.03 -8.79
CA SER A 88 -27.22 0.41 -9.04
C SER A 88 -28.49 1.18 -9.46
N ALA A 89 -29.69 0.73 -9.11
CA ALA A 89 -30.95 1.44 -9.28
C ALA A 89 -31.39 2.03 -7.93
N GLU A 90 -31.24 3.35 -7.80
CA GLU A 90 -31.81 4.20 -6.74
C GLU A 90 -31.41 3.87 -5.28
N LEU A 91 -30.29 4.47 -4.84
CA LEU A 91 -29.86 4.43 -3.45
C LEU A 91 -30.84 5.24 -2.56
N PRO A 92 -31.42 4.65 -1.50
CA PRO A 92 -32.21 5.41 -0.53
C PRO A 92 -31.35 6.50 0.13
N SER A 93 -31.98 7.61 0.52
CA SER A 93 -31.32 8.79 1.10
C SER A 93 -30.50 8.52 2.37
N GLY A 94 -30.51 7.33 2.96
CA GLY A 94 -29.61 6.93 4.05
C GLY A 94 -28.29 6.28 3.58
N ALA A 95 -28.28 5.64 2.41
CA ALA A 95 -27.13 4.87 1.92
C ALA A 95 -26.03 5.76 1.31
N TRP A 96 -26.37 6.94 0.80
CA TRP A 96 -25.36 7.89 0.31
C TRP A 96 -24.58 8.53 1.47
N TRP A 97 -25.23 8.78 2.61
CA TRP A 97 -24.55 9.32 3.81
C TRP A 97 -23.52 8.36 4.37
N SER A 98 -23.80 7.06 4.39
CA SER A 98 -22.81 6.06 4.81
C SER A 98 -21.63 5.97 3.84
N ARG A 99 -21.88 6.14 2.54
CA ARG A 99 -20.81 6.26 1.55
C ARG A 99 -19.95 7.50 1.75
N VAL A 100 -20.58 8.66 1.87
CA VAL A 100 -19.89 9.94 2.11
C VAL A 100 -19.10 9.89 3.41
N ALA A 101 -19.65 9.30 4.48
CA ALA A 101 -18.94 9.15 5.75
C ALA A 101 -17.67 8.29 5.61
N VAL A 102 -17.75 7.14 4.93
CA VAL A 102 -16.58 6.26 4.70
C VAL A 102 -15.51 6.97 3.85
N LEU A 103 -15.92 7.68 2.80
CA LEU A 103 -14.99 8.45 1.96
C LEU A 103 -14.37 9.62 2.72
N ALA A 104 -15.16 10.35 3.50
CA ALA A 104 -14.70 11.46 4.33
C ALA A 104 -13.74 10.99 5.42
N LEU A 105 -13.99 9.83 6.03
CA LEU A 105 -13.07 9.22 7.00
C LEU A 105 -11.76 8.79 6.35
N ALA A 106 -11.80 8.18 5.16
CA ALA A 106 -10.59 7.77 4.45
C ALA A 106 -9.77 8.97 3.96
N LEU A 107 -10.39 9.98 3.35
CA LEU A 107 -9.68 11.19 2.93
C LEU A 107 -9.21 12.01 4.15
N GLY A 108 -10.02 12.05 5.20
CA GLY A 108 -9.69 12.72 6.46
C GLY A 108 -8.49 12.08 7.16
N SER A 109 -8.39 10.74 7.18
CA SER A 109 -7.21 10.07 7.73
C SER A 109 -5.97 10.29 6.86
N CYS A 110 -6.09 10.29 5.53
CA CYS A 110 -4.99 10.65 4.63
C CYS A 110 -4.52 12.10 4.87
N ALA A 111 -5.45 13.05 5.01
CA ALA A 111 -5.13 14.45 5.29
C ALA A 111 -4.46 14.63 6.66
N LEU A 112 -4.95 13.92 7.69
CA LEU A 112 -4.34 13.95 9.02
C LEU A 112 -2.90 13.44 8.98
N VAL A 113 -2.64 12.32 8.31
CA VAL A 113 -1.29 11.77 8.13
C VAL A 113 -0.39 12.77 7.40
N ALA A 114 -0.90 13.43 6.34
CA ALA A 114 -0.14 14.44 5.62
C ALA A 114 0.19 15.68 6.46
N LEU A 115 -0.63 16.02 7.45
CA LEU A 115 -0.39 17.14 8.37
C LEU A 115 0.51 16.77 9.56
N CYS A 116 0.44 15.52 10.02
CA CYS A 116 1.18 15.06 11.20
C CYS A 116 2.53 14.42 10.87
N SER A 117 2.76 13.98 9.64
CA SER A 117 4.00 13.29 9.24
C SER A 117 4.73 14.09 8.17
N GLU A 118 5.90 14.62 8.55
CA GLU A 118 6.85 15.15 7.57
C GLU A 118 7.64 14.03 6.86
N ALA A 119 7.62 12.81 7.40
CA ALA A 119 8.30 11.63 6.91
C ALA A 119 7.33 10.68 6.18
N PHE A 120 6.77 11.16 5.05
CA PHE A 120 5.85 10.37 4.22
C PHE A 120 6.42 9.02 3.77
N ALA A 121 7.74 8.95 3.55
CA ALA A 121 8.40 7.71 3.15
C ALA A 121 8.33 6.63 4.25
N ASP A 122 8.47 7.01 5.52
CA ASP A 122 8.36 6.07 6.65
C ASP A 122 6.93 5.54 6.79
N VAL A 123 5.93 6.39 6.53
CA VAL A 123 4.52 5.98 6.49
C VAL A 123 4.28 4.94 5.38
N ILE A 124 4.77 5.19 4.17
CA ILE A 124 4.68 4.22 3.07
C ILE A 124 5.39 2.93 3.44
N GLY A 125 6.59 3.03 4.03
CA GLY A 125 7.39 1.91 4.49
C GLY A 125 6.60 1.04 5.47
N LEU A 126 6.08 1.64 6.53
CA LEU A 126 5.34 0.96 7.59
C LEU A 126 4.09 0.26 7.07
N PHE A 127 3.28 0.96 6.26
CA PHE A 127 2.08 0.38 5.66
C PHE A 127 2.44 -0.73 4.66
N GLY A 128 3.50 -0.54 3.88
CA GLY A 128 4.02 -1.52 2.93
C GLY A 128 4.55 -2.78 3.63
N ALA A 129 5.31 -2.64 4.71
CA ALA A 129 5.82 -3.76 5.50
C ALA A 129 4.67 -4.53 6.18
N CYS A 130 3.70 -3.82 6.76
CA CYS A 130 2.56 -4.45 7.41
C CYS A 130 1.65 -5.19 6.43
N PHE A 131 1.05 -4.47 5.47
CA PHE A 131 0.10 -5.06 4.53
C PHE A 131 0.78 -5.96 3.49
N GLY A 132 2.00 -5.61 3.07
CA GLY A 132 2.80 -6.44 2.16
C GLY A 132 3.17 -7.78 2.78
N THR A 133 3.60 -7.81 4.05
CA THR A 133 3.87 -9.09 4.73
C THR A 133 2.60 -9.93 4.85
N LEU A 134 1.48 -9.32 5.20
CA LEU A 134 0.21 -10.02 5.36
C LEU A 134 -0.31 -10.59 4.02
N ILE A 135 -0.34 -9.78 2.97
CA ILE A 135 -0.93 -10.15 1.67
C ILE A 135 0.03 -11.00 0.83
N CYS A 136 1.32 -10.66 0.81
CA CYS A 136 2.29 -11.31 -0.08
C CYS A 136 2.95 -12.55 0.53
N LEU A 137 2.97 -12.69 1.87
CA LEU A 137 3.70 -13.78 2.54
C LEU A 137 2.77 -14.66 3.39
N VAL A 138 2.00 -14.06 4.31
CA VAL A 138 1.12 -14.83 5.22
C VAL A 138 -0.04 -15.47 4.46
N TRP A 139 -0.67 -14.74 3.54
CA TRP A 139 -1.82 -15.25 2.79
C TRP A 139 -1.45 -16.42 1.86
N PRO A 140 -0.40 -16.35 1.03
CA PRO A 140 0.05 -17.50 0.24
C PRO A 140 0.52 -18.67 1.10
N LEU A 141 1.15 -18.43 2.25
CA LEU A 141 1.52 -19.48 3.20
C LEU A 141 0.30 -20.24 3.71
N MET A 142 -0.76 -19.52 4.10
CA MET A 142 -2.02 -20.15 4.54
C MET A 142 -2.66 -20.98 3.42
N ILE A 143 -2.72 -20.46 2.20
CA ILE A 143 -3.24 -21.19 1.03
C ILE A 143 -2.39 -22.45 0.78
N TYR A 144 -1.07 -22.32 0.82
CA TYR A 144 -0.15 -23.42 0.53
C TYR A 144 -0.33 -24.57 1.53
N ILE A 145 -0.39 -24.27 2.82
CA ILE A 145 -0.58 -25.26 3.88
C ILE A 145 -1.93 -25.97 3.77
N LYS A 146 -3.01 -25.22 3.48
CA LYS A 146 -4.37 -25.78 3.45
C LYS A 146 -4.68 -26.56 2.17
N VAL A 147 -4.17 -26.12 1.02
CA VAL A 147 -4.61 -26.64 -0.29
C VAL A 147 -3.53 -27.46 -0.98
N MET A 148 -2.27 -27.01 -0.95
CA MET A 148 -1.22 -27.52 -1.85
C MET A 148 -0.22 -28.47 -1.20
N LYS A 149 -0.19 -28.54 0.14
CA LYS A 149 0.73 -29.36 0.92
C LYS A 149 0.68 -30.85 0.55
N ASN A 150 -0.50 -31.37 0.21
CA ASN A 150 -0.69 -32.78 -0.13
C ASN A 150 -0.33 -33.14 -1.58
N LEU A 151 -0.09 -32.13 -2.44
CA LEU A 151 0.16 -32.34 -3.87
C LEU A 151 1.67 -32.45 -4.20
N HIS A 152 2.54 -31.95 -3.33
CA HIS A 152 3.99 -31.89 -3.57
C HIS A 152 4.76 -32.92 -2.76
N SER A 153 5.97 -33.27 -3.22
CA SER A 153 6.92 -34.06 -2.44
C SER A 153 7.20 -33.38 -1.09
N ARG A 154 7.32 -34.18 -0.02
CA ARG A 154 7.53 -33.70 1.36
C ARG A 154 8.71 -32.74 1.47
N ALA A 155 9.80 -32.98 0.72
CA ALA A 155 10.97 -32.11 0.72
C ALA A 155 10.68 -30.73 0.13
N LEU A 156 10.03 -30.68 -1.05
CA LEU A 156 9.68 -29.42 -1.72
C LEU A 156 8.68 -28.61 -0.90
N SER A 157 7.69 -29.28 -0.29
CA SER A 157 6.73 -28.61 0.60
C SER A 157 7.39 -28.00 1.83
N THR A 158 8.39 -28.66 2.43
CA THR A 158 9.12 -28.10 3.57
C THR A 158 9.94 -26.89 3.15
N VAL A 159 10.60 -26.92 1.99
CA VAL A 159 11.38 -25.79 1.47
C VAL A 159 10.50 -24.57 1.22
N ILE A 160 9.35 -24.74 0.57
CA ILE A 160 8.42 -23.62 0.30
C ILE A 160 7.89 -23.03 1.61
N ILE A 161 7.48 -23.87 2.56
CA ILE A 161 6.98 -23.40 3.86
C ILE A 161 8.08 -22.67 4.63
N ALA A 162 9.29 -23.21 4.67
CA ALA A 162 10.43 -22.57 5.35
C ALA A 162 10.79 -21.22 4.71
N ALA A 163 10.80 -21.14 3.38
CA ALA A 163 11.05 -19.89 2.66
C ALA A 163 9.98 -18.84 2.95
N LEU A 164 8.70 -19.21 2.92
CA LEU A 164 7.60 -18.29 3.20
C LEU A 164 7.58 -17.82 4.67
N ILE A 165 7.84 -18.71 5.62
CA ILE A 165 7.97 -18.34 7.04
C ILE A 165 9.18 -17.42 7.23
N GLY A 166 10.34 -17.77 6.66
CA GLY A 166 11.55 -16.94 6.76
C GLY A 166 11.33 -15.54 6.18
N ALA A 167 10.71 -15.44 4.99
CA ALA A 167 10.34 -14.16 4.41
C ALA A 167 9.34 -13.38 5.28
N ALA A 168 8.34 -14.05 5.86
CA ALA A 168 7.37 -13.39 6.74
C ALA A 168 8.02 -12.85 8.02
N LEU A 169 8.98 -13.59 8.59
CA LEU A 169 9.77 -13.14 9.73
C LEU A 169 10.62 -11.91 9.39
N LEU A 170 11.26 -11.90 8.21
CA LEU A 170 11.99 -10.73 7.72
C LEU A 170 11.08 -9.51 7.54
N GLY A 171 9.88 -9.71 6.96
CA GLY A 171 8.88 -8.64 6.82
C GLY A 171 8.41 -8.10 8.17
N MET A 172 8.21 -8.97 9.16
CA MET A 172 7.88 -8.55 10.53
C MET A 172 9.03 -7.80 11.20
N ALA A 173 10.29 -8.21 11.01
CA ALA A 173 11.45 -7.49 11.53
C ALA A 173 11.54 -6.08 10.92
N ALA A 174 11.37 -5.97 9.60
CA ALA A 174 11.35 -4.67 8.91
C ALA A 174 10.23 -3.74 9.43
N PHE A 175 9.04 -4.29 9.68
CA PHE A 175 7.94 -3.53 10.29
C PHE A 175 8.30 -3.02 11.69
N VAL A 176 8.91 -3.87 12.52
CA VAL A 176 9.32 -3.49 13.88
C VAL A 176 10.39 -2.40 13.85
N GLU A 177 11.39 -2.52 13.00
CA GLU A 177 12.42 -1.49 12.83
C GLU A 177 11.81 -0.16 12.38
N GLN A 178 10.96 -0.17 11.35
CA GLN A 178 10.28 1.03 10.86
C GLN A 178 9.35 1.65 11.90
N PHE A 179 8.66 0.83 12.69
CA PHE A 179 7.80 1.31 13.76
C PHE A 179 8.61 2.05 14.84
N PHE A 180 9.75 1.49 15.26
CA PHE A 180 10.61 2.17 16.23
C PHE A 180 11.24 3.44 15.66
N SER A 181 11.66 3.44 14.39
CA SER A 181 12.16 4.64 13.72
C SER A 181 11.11 5.74 13.60
N PHE A 182 9.84 5.37 13.39
CA PHE A 182 8.74 6.32 13.28
C PHE A 182 8.34 6.94 14.63
N VAL A 183 8.55 6.23 15.74
CA VAL A 183 8.19 6.68 17.10
C VAL A 183 9.31 7.47 17.78
N SER A 184 10.58 7.22 17.41
CA SER A 184 11.76 7.90 17.96
C SER A 184 11.96 9.30 17.41
#